data_AF-A0A9Q3F189-F1
#
_entry.id   AF-A0A9Q3F189-F1
#
_cell.length_a   1.000
_cell.length_b   1.000
_cell.length_c   1.000
_cell.angle_alpha   90.00
_cell.angle_beta   90.00
_cell.angle_gamma   90.00
#
_symmetry.space_group_name_H-M   'P 1'
#
loop_
_entity.id
_entity.type
_entity.pdbx_description
1 polymer ?
#
loop_
_entity_poly.entity_id
_entity_poly.type
_entity_poly.pdbx_seq_one_letter_code
_entity_poly.pdbx_strand_id
1 'polypeptide(L)'
;MRDSVVGPFTIIKLIGKNAVEVKLTEEFSRKHPVVPVSVVKPYFGKEEEKFSSRKKNTTPPEIVEVEDSPGPVKKTYQGQEDQT
;
A
#
# COMPACT_ATOMS: atom_id res chain seq x y z
N MET A 1 -10.38 -13.67 7.88
CA MET A 1 -11.19 -13.49 6.65
C MET A 1 -11.31 -11.99 6.43
N ARG A 2 -10.71 -11.43 5.36
CA ARG A 2 -10.81 -9.99 5.06
C ARG A 2 -11.95 -9.83 4.06
N ASP A 3 -13.13 -9.50 4.54
CA ASP A 3 -14.32 -9.21 3.71
C ASP A 3 -14.19 -7.86 2.98
N SER A 4 -13.07 -7.65 2.30
CA SER A 4 -12.78 -6.43 1.60
C SER A 4 -13.71 -6.30 0.40
N VAL A 5 -14.56 -5.28 0.45
CA VAL A 5 -15.36 -4.82 -0.70
C VAL A 5 -14.38 -4.05 -1.60
N VAL A 6 -13.78 -4.74 -2.56
CA VAL A 6 -12.73 -4.19 -3.43
C VAL A 6 -13.34 -3.83 -4.77
N GLY A 7 -13.27 -2.54 -5.11
CA GLY A 7 -13.75 -2.04 -6.38
C GLY A 7 -13.96 -0.53 -6.36
N PRO A 8 -14.10 0.09 -7.54
CA PRO A 8 -14.64 1.43 -7.63
C PRO A 8 -16.14 1.37 -7.32
N PHE A 9 -16.56 2.07 -6.26
CA PHE A 9 -17.96 2.22 -5.91
C PHE A 9 -18.37 3.67 -6.00
N THR A 10 -19.58 3.91 -6.51
CA THR A 10 -20.18 5.23 -6.52
C THR A 10 -20.75 5.54 -5.15
N ILE A 11 -20.32 6.66 -4.56
CA ILE A 11 -20.90 7.17 -3.32
C ILE A 11 -22.25 7.81 -3.67
N ILE A 12 -23.31 7.33 -3.01
CA ILE A 12 -24.66 7.88 -3.15
C ILE A 12 -24.83 9.06 -2.20
N LYS A 13 -24.40 8.89 -0.95
CA LYS A 13 -24.64 9.85 0.12
C LYS A 13 -23.58 9.79 1.21
N LEU A 14 -23.27 10.95 1.81
CA LEU A 14 -22.52 11.06 3.06
C LEU A 14 -23.48 10.96 4.26
N ILE A 15 -23.20 10.02 5.16
CA ILE A 15 -23.94 9.84 6.41
C ILE A 15 -23.12 10.47 7.53
N GLY A 16 -23.49 11.70 7.89
CA GLY A 16 -22.74 12.50 8.84
C GLY A 16 -21.30 12.72 8.36
N LYS A 17 -20.33 12.59 9.27
CA LYS A 17 -18.90 12.82 8.98
C LYS A 17 -18.09 11.54 8.78
N ASN A 18 -18.64 10.40 9.19
CA ASN A 18 -17.85 9.18 9.43
C ASN A 18 -18.20 8.01 8.50
N ALA A 19 -19.29 8.10 7.72
CA ALA A 19 -19.74 7.00 6.89
C ALA A 19 -20.29 7.49 5.54
N VAL A 20 -20.23 6.61 4.54
CA VAL A 20 -20.78 6.84 3.21
C VAL A 20 -21.63 5.66 2.79
N GLU A 21 -22.73 5.96 2.11
CA GLU A 21 -23.55 4.98 1.42
C GLU A 21 -23.01 4.80 -0.01
N VAL A 22 -22.75 3.56 -0.39
CA VAL A 22 -22.19 3.17 -1.69
C VAL A 22 -23.17 2.31 -2.46
N LYS A 23 -23.22 2.52 -3.76
CA LYS A 23 -23.99 1.68 -4.68
C LYS A 23 -23.24 0.36 -4.89
N LEU A 24 -23.73 -0.71 -4.24
CA LEU A 24 -23.17 -2.05 -4.40
C LEU A 24 -23.63 -2.71 -5.71
N THR A 25 -22.77 -3.50 -6.32
CA THR A 25 -23.10 -4.39 -7.46
C THR A 25 -23.76 -5.67 -6.96
N GLU A 26 -24.37 -6.46 -7.85
CA GLU A 26 -25.11 -7.70 -7.48
C GLU A 26 -24.27 -8.67 -6.64
N GLU A 27 -22.97 -8.77 -6.93
CA GLU A 27 -21.99 -9.60 -6.20
C GLU A 27 -21.89 -9.25 -4.71
N PHE A 28 -22.19 -8.00 -4.35
CA PHE A 28 -22.14 -7.50 -2.98
C PHE A 28 -23.52 -7.22 -2.39
N SER A 29 -24.61 -7.66 -3.03
CA SER A 29 -25.99 -7.42 -2.59
C SER A 29 -26.28 -7.85 -1.14
N ARG A 30 -25.54 -8.82 -0.61
CA ARG A 30 -25.66 -9.32 0.77
C ARG A 30 -24.90 -8.48 1.80
N LYS A 31 -24.05 -7.54 1.38
CA LYS A 31 -23.26 -6.67 2.27
C LYS A 31 -24.01 -5.38 2.56
N HIS A 32 -23.69 -4.78 3.71
CA HIS A 32 -24.27 -3.50 4.09
C HIS A 32 -23.78 -2.38 3.15
N PRO A 33 -24.66 -1.55 2.58
CA PRO A 33 -24.29 -0.50 1.62
C PRO A 33 -23.60 0.70 2.27
N VAL A 34 -23.58 0.78 3.61
CA VAL A 34 -22.88 1.84 4.34
C VAL A 34 -21.53 1.37 4.83
N VAL A 35 -20.48 2.12 4.50
CA VAL A 35 -19.08 1.85 4.89
C VAL A 35 -18.46 3.06 5.60
N PRO A 36 -17.53 2.86 6.55
CA PRO A 36 -16.86 3.97 7.22
C PRO A 36 -15.85 4.66 6.30
N VAL A 37 -15.68 5.98 6.44
CA VAL A 37 -14.76 6.77 5.60
C VAL A 37 -13.31 6.33 5.72
N SER A 38 -12.92 5.68 6.82
CA SER A 38 -11.56 5.18 7.05
C SER A 38 -11.13 4.07 6.10
N VAL A 39 -12.08 3.33 5.53
CA VAL A 39 -11.80 2.23 4.58
C VAL A 39 -12.01 2.65 3.13
N VAL A 40 -12.47 3.89 2.90
CA VAL A 40 -12.76 4.42 1.57
C VAL A 40 -11.52 5.11 1.03
N LYS A 41 -11.09 4.69 -0.16
CA LYS A 41 -10.01 5.34 -0.90
C LYS A 41 -10.57 6.05 -2.12
N PRO A 42 -10.23 7.33 -2.38
CA PRO A 42 -10.59 7.98 -3.63
C PRO A 42 -10.06 7.21 -4.83
N TYR A 43 -10.94 6.90 -5.76
CA TYR A 43 -10.56 6.30 -7.03
C TYR A 43 -10.21 7.39 -8.03
N PHE A 44 -8.95 7.43 -8.46
CA PHE A 44 -8.51 8.24 -9.58
C PHE A 44 -8.45 7.31 -10.80
N GLY A 45 -9.01 7.73 -11.93
CA GLY A 45 -8.94 6.99 -13.20
C GLY A 45 -7.49 6.69 -13.61
N LYS A 46 -7.31 5.90 -14.69
CA LYS A 46 -6.00 5.41 -15.14
C LYS A 46 -4.92 6.50 -15.04
N GLU A 47 -3.85 6.16 -14.30
CA GLU A 47 -2.71 7.05 -14.04
C GLU A 47 -2.03 7.60 -15.29
N GLU A 48 -2.29 7.06 -16.47
CA GLU A 48 -1.70 7.51 -17.74
C GLU A 48 -2.01 8.99 -18.04
N GLU A 49 -3.19 9.49 -17.63
CA GLU A 49 -3.53 10.92 -17.74
C GLU A 49 -2.89 11.78 -16.66
N LYS A 50 -2.74 11.26 -15.43
CA LYS A 50 -2.18 12.02 -14.30
C LYS A 50 -0.64 12.04 -14.28
N PHE A 51 -0.02 11.03 -14.86
CA PHE A 51 1.43 10.83 -14.83
C PHE A 51 1.95 10.43 -16.21
N SER A 52 1.63 11.21 -17.24
CA SER A 52 2.10 10.96 -18.61
C SER A 52 3.62 10.89 -18.73
N SER A 53 4.35 11.51 -17.79
CA SER A 53 5.82 11.49 -17.72
C SER A 53 6.40 10.21 -17.11
N ARG A 54 5.58 9.34 -16.51
CA ARG A 54 6.06 8.13 -15.84
C ARG A 54 6.42 7.09 -16.89
N LYS A 55 7.70 7.02 -17.24
CA LYS A 55 8.24 5.95 -18.09
C LYS A 55 7.91 4.62 -17.43
N LYS A 56 7.20 3.75 -18.15
CA LYS A 56 6.93 2.37 -17.73
C LYS A 56 8.27 1.64 -17.76
N ASN A 57 9.01 1.67 -16.66
CA ASN A 57 10.20 0.83 -16.52
C ASN A 57 9.71 -0.60 -16.36
N THR A 58 9.51 -1.30 -17.48
CA THR A 58 9.10 -2.72 -17.58
C THR A 58 10.27 -3.65 -17.28
N THR A 59 11.01 -3.38 -16.22
CA THR A 59 11.99 -4.33 -15.72
C THR A 59 11.75 -4.45 -14.23
N PRO A 60 11.15 -5.55 -13.76
CA PRO A 60 11.23 -5.91 -12.36
C PRO A 60 12.71 -5.84 -11.96
N PRO A 61 13.06 -5.24 -10.81
CA PRO A 61 14.43 -5.35 -10.33
C PRO A 61 14.76 -6.84 -10.23
N GLU A 62 15.81 -7.27 -10.93
CA GLU A 62 16.37 -8.60 -10.77
C GLU A 62 16.71 -8.74 -9.28
N ILE A 63 16.04 -9.67 -8.61
CA ILE A 63 16.30 -9.98 -7.21
C ILE A 63 17.66 -10.66 -7.23
N VAL A 64 18.71 -9.88 -6.99
CA VAL A 64 20.04 -10.44 -6.80
C VAL A 64 19.97 -11.25 -5.51
N GLU A 65 20.02 -12.57 -5.62
CA GLU A 65 20.28 -13.45 -4.48
C GLU A 65 21.67 -13.07 -3.98
N VAL A 66 21.73 -12.22 -2.96
CA VAL A 66 22.97 -11.98 -2.23
C VAL A 66 23.24 -13.27 -1.49
N GLU A 67 24.11 -14.12 -2.04
CA GLU A 67 24.68 -15.23 -1.31
C GLU A 67 25.24 -14.69 0.00
N ASP A 68 24.68 -15.16 1.13
CA ASP A 68 25.17 -14.88 2.47
C ASP A 68 26.51 -15.62 2.64
N SER A 69 27.55 -15.08 2.01
CA SER A 69 28.92 -15.49 2.27
C SER A 69 29.33 -14.83 3.57
N PRO A 70 29.66 -15.58 4.64
CA PRO A 70 30.12 -15.01 5.89
C PRO A 70 31.51 -14.40 5.69
N GLY A 71 31.53 -13.15 5.21
CA GLY A 71 32.74 -12.35 5.14
C GLY A 71 33.29 -12.14 6.56
N PRO A 72 34.62 -12.23 6.76
CA PRO A 72 35.19 -12.14 8.10
C PRO A 72 34.95 -10.74 8.67
N VAL A 73 34.11 -10.67 9.70
CA VAL A 73 33.87 -9.46 10.47
C VAL A 73 35.15 -9.11 11.23
N LYS A 74 35.98 -8.22 10.68
CA LYS A 74 37.09 -7.60 11.42
C LYS A 74 36.50 -6.57 12.39
N LYS A 75 36.21 -7.01 13.62
CA LYS A 75 35.93 -6.10 14.73
C LYS A 75 37.25 -5.50 15.23
N THR A 76 37.62 -4.32 14.72
CA THR A 76 38.65 -3.49 15.35
C THR A 76 37.96 -2.64 16.41
N TYR A 77 38.07 -3.02 17.68
CA TYR A 77 37.75 -2.13 18.79
C TYR A 77 38.94 -1.21 19.03
N GLN A 78 38.83 0.06 18.61
CA GLN A 78 39.68 1.13 19.15
C GLN A 78 39.13 1.48 20.54
N GLY A 79 39.68 0.85 21.57
CA GLY A 79 39.58 1.34 22.94
C GLY A 79 40.68 2.38 23.17
N GLN A 80 40.33 3.65 23.14
CA GLN A 80 41.06 4.69 23.86
C GLN A 80 40.59 4.61 25.31
N GLU A 81 41.47 4.38 26.28
CA GLU A 81 41.66 5.27 27.45
C GLU A 81 42.70 4.72 28.44
N ASP A 82 43.84 5.41 28.43
CA ASP A 82 44.69 5.89 29.54
C ASP A 82 44.40 5.52 31.01
N GLN A 83 45.52 5.44 31.76
CA GLN A 83 45.75 5.56 33.22
C GLN A 83 45.65 4.30 34.10
N THR A 84 46.80 3.77 34.53
CA THR A 84 47.49 4.15 35.79
C THR A 84 48.88 3.52 35.85
#